data_AF-A0A060CC97-F1
#
_entry.id   AF-A0A060CC97-F1
#
_cell.length_a   1.000
_cell.length_b   1.000
_cell.length_c   1.000
_cell.angle_alpha   90.00
_cell.angle_beta   90.00
_cell.angle_gamma   90.00
#
_symmetry.space_group_name_H-M   'P 1'
#
loop_
_entity.id
_entity.type
_entity.pdbx_description
1 polymer ?
#
loop_
_entity_poly.entity_id
_entity_poly.type
_entity_poly.pdbx_seq_one_letter_code
_entity_poly.pdbx_strand_id
1 'polypeptide(L)'
;MWLAYEYNGREVFHAAGLRQVESFGRRIEDRVDIATHDLGFLYQLSCAAASQLTGDARAAEIAVEAADRLMDRYLPAAGIIQAWGSLDDPAQQGRTIIDSLMNAPLLHWASRHTGNPHY
;
A
#
# COMPACT_ATOMS: atom_id res chain seq x y z
N MET A 1 9.04 -12.61 0.97
CA MET A 1 8.56 -13.91 0.47
C MET A 1 8.47 -13.90 -1.05
N TRP A 2 7.82 -12.89 -1.65
CA TRP A 2 7.63 -12.79 -3.10
C TRP A 2 8.89 -12.85 -3.95
N LEU A 3 9.96 -12.11 -3.61
CA LEU A 3 11.24 -12.22 -4.34
C LEU A 3 11.83 -13.64 -4.33
N ALA A 4 11.70 -14.36 -3.22
CA ALA A 4 12.19 -15.74 -3.13
C ALA A 4 11.34 -16.71 -3.98
N TYR A 5 10.03 -16.46 -4.06
CA TYR A 5 9.12 -17.20 -4.93
C TYR A 5 9.43 -16.93 -6.41
N GLU A 6 9.58 -15.66 -6.80
CA GLU A 6 9.93 -15.27 -8.17
C GLU A 6 11.27 -15.90 -8.61
N TYR A 7 12.26 -15.95 -7.71
CA TYR A 7 13.58 -16.47 -8.01
C TYR A 7 13.61 -17.99 -8.30
N ASN A 8 12.83 -18.80 -7.59
CA ASN A 8 12.96 -20.27 -7.65
C ASN A 8 11.64 -21.06 -7.73
N GLY A 9 10.50 -20.38 -7.78
CA GLY A 9 9.17 -20.99 -7.92
C GLY A 9 8.74 -21.89 -6.76
N ARG A 10 9.42 -21.87 -5.60
CA ARG A 10 9.10 -22.80 -4.52
C ARG A 10 7.80 -22.41 -3.82
N GLU A 11 6.85 -23.35 -3.83
CA GLU A 11 5.51 -23.19 -3.23
C GLU A 11 5.50 -22.78 -1.75
N VAL A 12 6.54 -23.11 -0.98
CA VAL A 12 6.65 -22.68 0.42
C VAL A 12 6.68 -21.15 0.54
N PHE A 13 7.30 -20.45 -0.40
CA PHE A 13 7.36 -18.99 -0.42
C PHE A 13 6.06 -18.36 -0.92
N HIS A 14 5.44 -18.98 -1.92
CA HIS A 14 4.11 -18.61 -2.40
C HIS A 14 3.07 -18.69 -1.27
N ALA A 15 2.98 -19.84 -0.60
CA ALA A 15 2.08 -20.05 0.52
C ALA A 15 2.36 -19.08 1.69
N ALA A 16 3.63 -18.75 1.95
CA ALA A 16 3.98 -17.75 2.96
C ALA A 16 3.55 -16.33 2.56
N GLY A 17 3.69 -15.97 1.27
CA GLY A 17 3.21 -14.71 0.73
C GLY A 17 1.70 -14.57 0.83
N LEU A 18 0.94 -15.62 0.50
CA LEU A 18 -0.53 -15.60 0.59
C LEU A 18 -1.03 -15.41 2.03
N ARG A 19 -0.36 -16.02 3.02
CA ARG A 19 -0.67 -15.75 4.44
C ARG A 19 -0.42 -14.30 4.83
N GLN A 20 0.57 -13.64 4.23
CA GLN A 20 0.79 -12.21 4.45
C GLN A 20 -0.33 -11.38 3.81
N VAL A 21 -0.81 -11.74 2.62
CA VAL A 21 -1.97 -11.08 1.99
C VAL A 21 -3.20 -11.16 2.87
N GLU A 22 -3.51 -12.34 3.43
CA GLU A 22 -4.63 -12.50 4.37
C GLU A 22 -4.48 -11.61 5.62
N SER A 23 -3.28 -11.57 6.19
CA SER A 23 -2.97 -10.75 7.36
C SER A 23 -3.12 -9.25 7.07
N PHE A 24 -2.61 -8.78 5.94
CA PHE A 24 -2.73 -7.38 5.52
C PHE A 24 -4.16 -7.02 5.10
N GLY A 25 -4.92 -7.97 4.54
CA GLY A 25 -6.36 -7.81 4.29
C GLY A 25 -7.11 -7.51 5.58
N ARG A 26 -6.92 -8.33 6.63
CA ARG A 26 -7.53 -8.05 7.93
C ARG A 26 -7.09 -6.70 8.51
N ARG A 27 -5.81 -6.35 8.37
CA ARG A 27 -5.27 -5.07 8.86
C ARG A 27 -5.96 -3.86 8.23
N ILE A 28 -6.20 -3.87 6.91
CA ILE A 28 -6.85 -2.76 6.23
C ILE A 28 -8.35 -2.69 6.59
N GLU A 29 -9.02 -3.84 6.63
CA GLU A 29 -10.45 -3.97 6.96
C GLU A 29 -10.75 -3.48 8.39
N ASP A 30 -9.97 -3.96 9.35
CA ASP A 30 -10.12 -3.63 10.77
C ASP A 30 -9.49 -2.26 11.12
N ARG A 31 -8.87 -1.60 10.15
CA ARG A 31 -8.20 -0.29 10.28
C ARG A 31 -7.12 -0.25 11.36
N VAL A 32 -6.33 -1.30 11.47
CA VAL A 32 -5.29 -1.45 12.50
C VAL A 32 -3.99 -0.78 12.08
N ASP A 33 -3.62 0.31 12.76
CA ASP A 33 -2.36 1.06 12.52
C ASP A 33 -2.13 1.44 11.06
N ILE A 34 -3.17 1.93 10.38
CA ILE A 34 -3.13 2.35 8.96
C ILE A 34 -3.16 3.87 8.78
N ALA A 35 -3.16 4.65 9.87
CA ALA A 35 -3.15 6.12 9.84
C ALA A 35 -1.72 6.67 9.64
N THR A 36 -1.05 6.23 8.57
CA THR A 36 0.34 6.57 8.23
C THR A 36 0.50 6.63 6.70
N HIS A 37 1.53 7.32 6.20
CA HIS A 37 1.93 7.26 4.80
C HIS A 37 2.61 5.93 4.41
N ASP A 38 3.02 5.11 5.38
CA ASP A 38 3.79 3.86 5.15
C ASP A 38 2.98 2.73 4.51
N LEU A 39 1.78 3.02 4.01
CA LEU A 39 0.94 2.06 3.32
C LEU A 39 1.60 1.53 2.05
N GLY A 40 2.42 2.33 1.38
CA GLY A 40 3.21 1.84 0.26
C GLY A 40 4.18 0.74 0.68
N PHE A 41 4.94 0.91 1.75
CA PHE A 41 5.82 -0.15 2.26
C PHE A 41 5.05 -1.42 2.63
N LEU A 42 3.89 -1.27 3.26
CA LEU A 42 3.11 -2.40 3.73
C LEU A 42 2.44 -3.16 2.59
N TYR A 43 1.81 -2.47 1.63
CA TYR A 43 0.92 -3.07 0.64
C TYR A 43 1.52 -3.20 -0.76
N GLN A 44 2.51 -2.37 -1.15
CA GLN A 44 3.20 -2.55 -2.44
C GLN A 44 4.01 -3.87 -2.45
N LEU A 45 4.71 -4.14 -1.35
CA LEU A 45 5.61 -5.29 -1.24
C LEU A 45 4.89 -6.59 -0.84
N SER A 46 3.60 -6.51 -0.48
CA SER A 46 2.78 -7.66 -0.08
C SER A 46 1.67 -7.92 -1.10
N CYS A 47 0.59 -7.14 -1.07
CA CYS A 47 -0.63 -7.34 -1.83
C CYS A 47 -0.47 -7.00 -3.32
N ALA A 48 0.13 -5.84 -3.64
CA ALA A 48 0.37 -5.49 -5.05
C ALA A 48 1.35 -6.47 -5.71
N ALA A 49 2.44 -6.83 -5.01
CA ALA A 49 3.39 -7.84 -5.47
C ALA A 49 2.73 -9.21 -5.69
N ALA A 50 1.84 -9.65 -4.77
CA ALA A 50 1.07 -10.88 -4.93
C ALA A 50 0.21 -10.84 -6.20
N SER A 51 -0.59 -9.77 -6.36
CA SER A 51 -1.42 -9.57 -7.56
C SER A 51 -0.59 -9.64 -8.85
N GLN A 52 0.58 -8.99 -8.88
CA GLN A 52 1.45 -8.99 -10.05
C GLN A 52 2.05 -10.36 -10.37
N LEU A 53 2.45 -11.12 -9.35
CA LEU A 53 3.14 -12.41 -9.55
C LEU A 53 2.19 -13.57 -9.77
N THR A 54 0.99 -13.54 -9.19
CA THR A 54 0.07 -14.68 -9.15
C THR A 54 -1.27 -14.41 -9.83
N GLY A 55 -1.59 -13.16 -10.15
CA GLY A 55 -2.90 -12.76 -10.65
C GLY A 55 -4.01 -12.79 -9.59
N ASP A 56 -3.65 -12.83 -8.30
CA ASP A 56 -4.63 -12.86 -7.20
C ASP A 56 -5.46 -11.56 -7.18
N ALA A 57 -6.75 -11.69 -7.52
CA ALA A 57 -7.69 -10.59 -7.56
C ALA A 57 -7.98 -9.99 -6.18
N ARG A 58 -8.02 -10.83 -5.14
CA ARG A 58 -8.23 -10.38 -3.77
C ARG A 58 -7.05 -9.57 -3.27
N ALA A 59 -5.83 -9.98 -3.61
CA ALA A 59 -4.64 -9.20 -3.32
C ALA A 59 -4.66 -7.84 -4.03
N ALA A 60 -5.17 -7.79 -5.27
CA ALA A 60 -5.34 -6.54 -6.00
C ALA A 60 -6.32 -5.59 -5.31
N GLU A 61 -7.49 -6.08 -4.90
CA GLU A 61 -8.50 -5.33 -4.16
C GLU A 61 -7.92 -4.70 -2.89
N ILE A 62 -7.20 -5.49 -2.08
CA ILE A 62 -6.58 -5.03 -0.84
C ILE A 62 -5.54 -3.93 -1.11
N ALA A 63 -4.73 -4.09 -2.16
CA ALA A 63 -3.72 -3.10 -2.52
C ALA A 63 -4.34 -1.78 -3.03
N VAL A 64 -5.44 -1.85 -3.77
CA VAL A 64 -6.20 -0.67 -4.20
C VAL A 64 -6.84 0.04 -3.00
N GLU A 65 -7.43 -0.71 -2.06
CA GLU A 65 -7.96 -0.12 -0.83
C GLU A 65 -6.86 0.59 -0.02
N ALA A 66 -5.66 0.01 0.06
CA ALA A 66 -4.52 0.65 0.69
C ALA A 66 -4.06 1.92 -0.05
N ALA A 67 -4.13 1.94 -1.39
CA ALA A 67 -3.86 3.15 -2.18
C ALA A 67 -4.90 4.25 -1.91
N ASP A 68 -6.18 3.90 -1.79
CA ASP A 68 -7.24 4.83 -1.40
C ASP A 68 -6.95 5.46 -0.02
N ARG A 69 -6.57 4.64 0.96
CA ARG A 69 -6.17 5.12 2.29
C ARG A 69 -4.93 6.00 2.27
N LEU A 70 -4.00 5.76 1.36
CA LEU A 70 -2.83 6.61 1.19
C LEU A 70 -3.23 7.97 0.58
N MET A 71 -4.17 7.97 -0.37
CA MET A 71 -4.72 9.20 -0.96
C MET A 71 -5.48 10.05 0.06
N ASP A 72 -6.12 9.47 1.07
CA ASP A 72 -6.74 10.23 2.17
C ASP A 72 -5.72 11.17 2.86
N ARG A 73 -4.41 10.88 2.77
CA ARG A 73 -3.33 11.69 3.36
C ARG A 73 -2.71 12.69 2.39
N TYR A 74 -3.15 12.74 1.13
CA TYR A 74 -2.70 13.74 0.17
C TYR A 74 -3.32 15.10 0.50
N LEU A 75 -2.48 16.13 0.56
CA LEU A 75 -2.85 17.52 0.83
C LEU A 75 -2.72 18.34 -0.46
N PRO A 76 -3.81 18.56 -1.23
CA PRO A 76 -3.73 19.20 -2.55
C PRO A 76 -3.14 20.62 -2.52
N ALA A 77 -3.43 21.39 -1.46
CA ALA A 77 -2.94 22.75 -1.31
C ALA A 77 -1.40 22.84 -1.20
N ALA A 78 -0.76 21.76 -0.72
CA ALA A 78 0.69 21.69 -0.55
C ALA A 78 1.37 20.71 -1.52
N GLY A 79 0.60 19.85 -2.18
CA GLY A 79 1.12 18.84 -3.11
C GLY A 79 1.94 17.74 -2.43
N ILE A 80 1.62 17.38 -1.19
CA ILE A 80 2.37 16.41 -0.38
C ILE A 80 1.47 15.34 0.22
N ILE A 81 2.07 14.21 0.59
CA ILE A 81 1.44 13.18 1.42
C ILE A 81 1.88 13.40 2.88
N GLN A 82 0.92 13.58 3.79
CA GLN A 82 1.20 13.76 5.21
C GLN A 82 1.70 12.44 5.84
N ALA A 83 2.82 12.48 6.55
CA ALA A 83 3.49 11.29 7.05
C ALA A 83 2.71 10.54 8.13
N TRP A 84 2.30 11.23 9.19
CA TRP A 84 1.62 10.62 10.33
C TRP A 84 0.70 11.61 11.05
N GLY A 85 0.07 11.12 12.11
CA GLY A 85 -0.81 11.90 12.96
C GLY A 85 -2.18 12.12 12.33
N SER A 86 -3.06 12.72 13.13
CA SER A 86 -4.35 13.18 12.65
C SER A 86 -4.15 14.22 11.55
N LEU A 87 -5.00 14.18 10.52
CA LEU A 87 -5.03 15.19 9.46
C LEU A 87 -5.48 16.56 9.98
N ASP A 88 -6.18 16.56 11.13
CA ASP A 88 -6.70 17.75 11.79
C ASP A 88 -5.80 18.27 12.93
N ASP A 89 -4.67 17.60 13.22
CA ASP A 89 -3.73 18.06 14.24
C ASP A 89 -2.84 19.18 13.66
N PRO A 90 -3.00 20.45 14.07
CA PRO A 90 -2.23 21.56 13.50
C PRO A 90 -0.72 21.43 13.71
N ALA A 91 -0.27 20.64 14.69
CA ALA A 91 1.15 20.43 14.95
C ALA A 91 1.79 19.42 13.98
N GLN A 92 1.00 18.54 13.36
CA GLN A 92 1.48 17.52 12.42
C GLN A 92 0.96 17.73 10.99
N GLN A 93 -0.07 18.55 10.81
CA GLN A 93 -0.67 18.83 9.52
C GLN A 93 0.37 19.38 8.55
N GLY A 94 0.43 18.81 7.35
CA GLY A 94 1.41 19.22 6.34
C GLY A 94 2.84 18.74 6.59
N ARG A 95 3.09 17.93 7.62
CA ARG A 95 4.39 17.28 7.80
C ARG A 95 4.54 16.12 6.85
N THR A 96 5.50 16.22 5.94
CA THR A 96 5.93 15.12 5.07
C THR A 96 7.39 14.75 5.35
N ILE A 97 7.79 13.55 4.94
CA ILE A 97 9.11 12.98 5.20
C ILE A 97 9.61 12.28 3.94
N ILE A 98 10.94 12.21 3.80
CA ILE A 98 11.62 11.78 2.58
C ILE A 98 11.21 10.37 2.10
N ASP A 99 10.89 9.47 3.02
CA ASP A 99 10.39 8.11 2.76
C ASP A 99 8.97 8.07 2.17
N SER A 100 8.21 9.17 2.16
CA SER A 100 6.96 9.27 1.39
C SER A 100 7.17 8.98 -0.10
N LEU A 101 8.37 9.27 -0.63
CA LEU A 101 8.75 8.96 -2.00
C LEU A 101 8.72 7.45 -2.30
N MET A 102 9.00 6.61 -1.29
CA MET A 102 8.95 5.16 -1.42
C MET A 102 7.53 4.60 -1.25
N ASN A 103 6.59 5.43 -0.80
CA ASN A 103 5.19 5.06 -0.67
C ASN A 103 4.34 5.43 -1.90
N ALA A 104 4.73 6.48 -2.63
CA ALA A 104 4.10 6.91 -3.89
C ALA A 104 4.00 5.81 -4.98
N PRO A 105 4.92 4.84 -5.13
CA PRO A 105 4.79 3.76 -6.10
C PRO A 105 3.49 2.94 -5.97
N LEU A 106 2.90 2.85 -4.78
CA LEU A 106 1.60 2.22 -4.59
C LEU A 106 0.49 2.95 -5.34
N LEU A 107 0.51 4.29 -5.31
CA LEU A 107 -0.44 5.13 -6.05
C LEU A 107 -0.25 4.96 -7.56
N HIS A 108 1.01 4.98 -8.03
CA HIS A 108 1.30 4.72 -9.45
C HIS A 108 0.92 3.31 -9.91
N TRP A 109 1.02 2.32 -9.03
CA TRP A 109 0.54 0.98 -9.30
C TRP A 109 -0.99 0.96 -9.40
N ALA A 110 -1.70 1.57 -8.45
CA ALA A 110 -3.17 1.65 -8.45
C ALA A 110 -3.72 2.40 -9.67
N SER A 111 -3.09 3.53 -10.04
CA SER A 111 -3.38 4.30 -11.25
C SER A 111 -3.36 3.43 -12.51
N ARG A 112 -2.29 2.63 -12.69
CA ARG A 112 -2.14 1.72 -13.84
C ARG A 112 -3.08 0.53 -13.78
N HIS A 113 -3.32 -0.03 -12.60
CA HIS A 113 -4.16 -1.22 -12.41
C HIS A 113 -5.64 -0.91 -12.66
N THR A 114 -6.11 0.23 -12.15
CA THR A 114 -7.52 0.63 -12.23
C THR A 114 -7.83 1.52 -13.44
N GLY A 115 -6.81 2.14 -14.05
CA GLY A 115 -6.98 3.18 -15.05
C GLY A 115 -7.45 4.53 -14.49
N ASN A 116 -7.48 4.69 -13.17
CA ASN A 116 -7.94 5.92 -12.52
C ASN A 116 -6.80 6.95 -12.40
N PRO A 117 -6.85 8.09 -13.12
CA PRO A 117 -5.80 9.12 -13.07
C PRO A 117 -5.82 9.97 -11.79
N HIS A 118 -6.76 9.71 -10.87
CA HIS A 118 -6.80 10.38 -9.56
C HIS A 118 -5.58 10.06 -8.69
N TYR A 119 -5.02 8.84 -8.82
CA TYR A 119 -3.76 8.45 -8.19
C TYR A 119 -2.56 8.92 -9.01
#